data_AF-A0A0G1W7V7-F1
#
_entry.id   AF-A0A0G1W7V7-F1
#
_cell.length_a   1.000
_cell.length_b   1.000
_cell.length_c   1.000
_cell.angle_alpha   90.00
_cell.angle_beta   90.00
_cell.angle_gamma   90.00
#
_symmetry.space_group_name_H-M   'P 1'
#
loop_
_entity.id
_entity.type
_entity.pdbx_description
1 polymer ?
#
loop_
_entity_poly.entity_id
_entity_poly.type
_entity_poly.pdbx_seq_one_letter_code
_entity_poly.pdbx_strand_id
1 'polypeptide(L)'
;MSYLPLRGEVEMSFSQVLSSHKWAVFLLCVFVSLDLALLAVPPYSIYDEVVYVPVAYNMVRLTPQPLIPRFLGNPVTVAGSLNLTIYYPNRTLGQDFNLEQPPLGKVIIGFFVYAFSPNVVSFFWARVPSVIMGAVALVSIYGIGLTIFNEKKWALLSMVFLNFDTLFWIHSRAALLDIYMLAFMMVGIFLYLRNRPYLSMFFLALSTLSKWTGIFGLFIVLIYSLVQREDNLKQWVKQSVINISLCASIVFIMFTVLLQFFGVSHNPFTEIMLYLKWNSSINWTLSLVQGVPSSQPWAWLFNQTPVRYAWLFDPATNLALISFWAQMNPAIIFMAVPVMAYASYDIYKTKSSSSTLILIWFMATWLPYFVISIGGAEQFIHHSLAMLVSVVLGVINWLRTQRKPFIIGYSAFVFAAWLWAYPYPFLILYITGASRYALPPLNFLFGA
;
A
#
# COMPACT_ATOMS: atom_id res chain seq x y z
N MET A 1 -23.27 3.75 26.99
CA MET A 1 -23.67 2.76 25.98
C MET A 1 -25.04 2.11 26.20
N SER A 2 -26.01 2.39 25.33
CA SER A 2 -26.90 1.35 24.82
C SER A 2 -26.17 0.69 23.64
N TYR A 3 -25.29 -0.26 23.95
CA TYR A 3 -24.70 -1.12 22.94
C TYR A 3 -25.85 -1.76 22.19
N LEU A 4 -25.91 -1.64 20.86
CA LEU A 4 -26.57 -2.66 20.07
C LEU A 4 -25.65 -3.87 20.15
N PRO A 5 -25.99 -4.93 20.92
CA PRO A 5 -25.38 -6.19 20.60
C PRO A 5 -25.92 -6.54 19.23
N LEU A 6 -25.07 -6.96 18.31
CA LEU A 6 -25.50 -7.94 17.31
C LEU A 6 -25.81 -9.22 18.10
N ARG A 7 -26.93 -9.21 18.83
CA ARG A 7 -27.51 -10.36 19.52
C ARG A 7 -28.12 -11.20 18.41
N GLY A 8 -27.37 -12.21 18.01
CA GLY A 8 -27.73 -13.12 16.95
C GLY A 8 -26.51 -13.50 16.10
N GLU A 9 -25.41 -13.93 16.72
CA GLU A 9 -24.51 -14.85 16.03
C GLU A 9 -25.25 -16.20 15.94
N VAL A 10 -26.19 -16.28 14.99
CA VAL A 10 -26.38 -17.55 14.30
C VAL A 10 -25.01 -17.82 13.68
N GLU A 11 -24.35 -18.90 14.09
CA GLU A 11 -23.13 -19.37 13.42
C GLU A 11 -23.47 -19.55 11.95
N MET A 12 -23.23 -18.52 11.15
CA MET A 12 -23.48 -18.57 9.74
C MET A 12 -22.45 -19.51 9.16
N SER A 13 -22.92 -20.54 8.46
CA SER A 13 -22.02 -21.40 7.70
C SER A 13 -21.23 -20.56 6.70
N PHE A 14 -20.05 -21.04 6.28
CA PHE A 14 -19.24 -20.35 5.28
C PHE A 14 -20.03 -20.04 3.99
N SER A 15 -20.92 -20.94 3.58
CA SER A 15 -21.82 -20.73 2.43
C SER A 15 -22.85 -19.62 2.66
N GLN A 16 -23.36 -19.46 3.89
CA GLN A 16 -24.24 -18.35 4.26
C GLN A 16 -23.50 -17.01 4.26
N VAL A 17 -22.25 -16.97 4.74
CA VAL A 17 -21.41 -15.77 4.67
C VAL A 17 -21.15 -15.38 3.21
N LEU A 18 -20.71 -16.32 2.38
CA LEU A 18 -20.47 -16.08 0.95
C LEU A 18 -21.72 -15.57 0.22
N SER A 19 -22.88 -16.22 0.44
CA SER A 19 -24.13 -15.80 -0.20
C SER A 19 -24.57 -14.40 0.25
N SER A 20 -24.37 -14.06 1.52
CA SER A 20 -24.68 -12.74 2.07
C SER A 20 -23.79 -11.61 1.52
N HIS A 21 -22.61 -11.96 0.99
CA HIS A 21 -21.59 -11.03 0.49
C HIS A 21 -21.17 -11.30 -0.96
N LYS A 22 -22.01 -11.99 -1.74
CA LYS A 22 -21.70 -12.47 -3.09
C LYS A 22 -21.11 -11.42 -4.04
N TRP A 23 -21.57 -10.16 -3.95
CA TRP A 23 -21.06 -9.07 -4.78
C TRP A 23 -19.65 -8.62 -4.38
N ALA A 24 -19.32 -8.63 -3.09
CA ALA A 24 -17.97 -8.32 -2.63
C ALA A 24 -17.00 -9.41 -3.09
N VAL A 25 -17.41 -10.68 -2.97
CA VAL A 25 -16.63 -11.84 -3.44
C VAL A 25 -16.44 -11.77 -4.96
N PHE A 26 -17.51 -11.52 -5.72
CA PHE A 26 -17.44 -11.38 -7.17
C PHE A 26 -16.47 -10.26 -7.58
N LEU A 27 -16.60 -9.07 -7.00
CA LEU A 27 -15.69 -7.95 -7.29
C LEU A 27 -14.25 -8.27 -6.91
N LEU A 28 -14.03 -8.94 -5.77
CA LEU A 28 -12.70 -9.36 -5.35
C LEU A 28 -12.07 -10.31 -6.37
N CYS A 29 -12.82 -11.32 -6.82
CA CYS A 29 -12.36 -12.24 -7.86
C CYS A 29 -12.02 -11.49 -9.15
N VAL A 30 -12.89 -10.58 -9.61
CA VAL A 30 -12.62 -9.77 -10.81
C VAL A 30 -11.33 -8.96 -10.66
N PHE A 31 -11.15 -8.25 -9.55
CA PHE A 31 -9.97 -7.41 -9.33
C PHE A 31 -8.69 -8.23 -9.20
N VAL A 32 -8.71 -9.32 -8.44
CA VAL A 32 -7.57 -10.23 -8.32
C VAL A 32 -7.22 -10.89 -9.66
N SER A 33 -8.22 -11.29 -10.45
CA SER A 33 -7.99 -11.86 -11.79
C SER A 33 -7.35 -10.84 -12.73
N LEU A 34 -7.80 -9.58 -12.70
CA LEU A 34 -7.19 -8.51 -13.48
C LEU A 34 -5.76 -8.22 -13.02
N ASP A 35 -5.51 -8.20 -11.71
CA ASP A 35 -4.17 -7.99 -11.14
C ASP A 35 -3.19 -9.09 -11.54
N LEU A 36 -3.63 -10.35 -11.46
CA LEU A 36 -2.84 -11.52 -11.87
C LEU A 36 -2.59 -11.53 -13.38
N ALA A 37 -3.60 -11.21 -14.20
CA ALA A 37 -3.47 -11.17 -15.66
C ALA A 37 -2.44 -10.13 -16.13
N LEU A 38 -2.22 -9.09 -15.34
CA LEU A 38 -1.32 -7.99 -15.65
C LEU A 38 -0.05 -7.99 -14.78
N LEU A 39 0.20 -9.04 -14.00
CA LEU A 39 1.30 -9.10 -13.04
C LEU A 39 2.68 -9.13 -13.71
N ALA A 40 2.77 -9.78 -14.87
CA ALA A 40 3.97 -9.85 -15.71
C ALA A 40 4.25 -8.54 -16.47
N VAL A 41 3.41 -7.52 -16.29
CA VAL A 41 3.45 -6.27 -17.04
C VAL A 41 3.71 -5.10 -16.08
N PRO A 42 4.87 -4.44 -16.16
CA PRO A 42 5.95 -4.63 -17.14
C PRO A 42 6.84 -5.85 -16.84
N PRO A 43 7.56 -6.39 -17.86
CA PRO A 43 8.39 -7.60 -17.71
C PRO A 43 9.76 -7.34 -17.04
N TYR A 44 9.88 -6.28 -16.24
CA TYR A 44 11.11 -5.84 -15.57
C TYR A 44 10.77 -5.17 -14.23
N SER A 45 11.76 -5.03 -13.33
CA SER A 45 11.60 -4.34 -12.04
C SER A 45 11.24 -2.86 -12.19
N ILE A 46 10.25 -2.41 -11.44
CA ILE A 46 9.81 -1.01 -11.44
C ILE A 46 10.19 -0.31 -10.13
N TYR A 47 10.58 0.96 -10.23
CA TYR A 47 10.88 1.81 -9.06
C TYR A 47 11.70 1.06 -7.99
N ASP A 48 11.27 1.01 -6.73
CA ASP A 48 11.97 0.34 -5.64
C ASP A 48 12.03 -1.21 -5.73
N GLU A 49 11.31 -1.86 -6.65
CA GLU A 49 11.48 -3.32 -6.88
C GLU A 49 12.93 -3.67 -7.22
N VAL A 50 13.65 -2.73 -7.85
CA VAL A 50 15.09 -2.86 -8.17
C VAL A 50 15.96 -3.02 -6.92
N VAL A 51 15.45 -2.64 -5.74
CA VAL A 51 16.10 -2.81 -4.45
C VAL A 51 15.43 -3.93 -3.65
N TYR A 52 14.11 -3.88 -3.47
CA TYR A 52 13.41 -4.80 -2.58
C TYR A 52 13.48 -6.25 -3.06
N VAL A 53 13.34 -6.51 -4.37
CA VAL A 53 13.40 -7.89 -4.91
C VAL A 53 14.79 -8.51 -4.74
N PRO A 54 15.91 -7.86 -5.13
CA PRO A 54 17.22 -8.43 -4.88
C PRO A 54 17.59 -8.53 -3.39
N VAL A 55 17.15 -7.61 -2.54
CA VAL A 55 17.33 -7.74 -1.08
C VAL A 55 16.58 -8.98 -0.56
N ALA A 56 15.30 -9.09 -0.90
CA ALA A 56 14.46 -10.21 -0.54
C ALA A 56 15.05 -11.55 -1.01
N TYR A 57 15.56 -11.60 -2.24
CA TYR A 57 16.27 -12.75 -2.78
C TYR A 57 17.58 -13.06 -2.03
N ASN A 58 18.36 -12.02 -1.70
CA ASN A 58 19.61 -12.19 -0.95
C ASN A 58 19.35 -12.76 0.45
N MET A 59 18.26 -12.34 1.10
CA MET A 59 17.85 -12.84 2.42
C MET A 59 17.52 -14.34 2.38
N VAL A 60 16.88 -14.84 1.32
CA VAL A 60 16.49 -16.26 1.22
C VAL A 60 17.55 -17.17 0.57
N ARG A 61 18.58 -16.59 -0.06
CA ARG A 61 19.72 -17.21 -0.77
C ARG A 61 19.34 -18.13 -1.94
N LEU A 62 20.11 -18.03 -3.04
CA LEU A 62 20.68 -19.14 -3.84
C LEU A 62 21.57 -18.55 -4.98
N THR A 63 22.78 -18.09 -4.62
CA THR A 63 23.85 -17.45 -5.46
C THR A 63 23.87 -15.89 -5.48
N PRO A 64 25.05 -15.25 -5.56
CA PRO A 64 25.15 -13.82 -5.84
C PRO A 64 24.52 -13.51 -7.20
N GLN A 65 23.53 -12.64 -7.23
CA GLN A 65 22.90 -12.23 -8.48
C GLN A 65 23.90 -11.51 -9.39
N PRO A 66 23.98 -11.86 -10.69
CA PRO A 66 24.45 -10.91 -11.69
C PRO A 66 23.45 -9.73 -11.75
N LEU A 67 24.00 -8.56 -12.07
CA LEU A 67 23.30 -7.27 -12.18
C LEU A 67 21.86 -7.40 -12.71
N ILE A 68 20.84 -6.96 -11.96
CA ILE A 68 19.49 -6.84 -12.49
C ILE A 68 19.50 -5.75 -13.58
N PRO A 69 19.15 -6.08 -14.83
CA PRO A 69 19.07 -5.07 -15.88
C PRO A 69 17.97 -4.07 -15.54
N ARG A 70 18.34 -2.83 -15.22
CA ARG A 70 17.43 -1.70 -15.25
C ARG A 70 17.27 -1.34 -16.71
N PHE A 71 16.20 -1.78 -17.36
CA PHE A 71 15.85 -1.21 -18.66
C PHE A 71 15.26 0.17 -18.43
N LEU A 72 16.12 1.18 -18.31
CA LEU A 72 15.73 2.55 -18.66
C LEU A 72 15.49 2.50 -20.18
N GLY A 73 14.26 2.78 -20.62
CA GLY A 73 13.77 2.50 -21.98
C GLY A 73 14.49 3.21 -23.14
N ASN A 74 15.75 2.88 -23.40
CA ASN A 74 16.48 3.21 -24.61
C ASN A 74 17.39 2.03 -25.01
N PRO A 75 17.35 1.51 -26.25
CA PRO A 75 18.23 0.43 -26.70
C PRO A 75 19.67 0.88 -26.96
N VAL A 76 20.02 2.13 -26.62
CA VAL A 76 21.38 2.67 -26.71
C VAL A 76 21.79 3.07 -25.30
N THR A 77 22.83 2.41 -24.79
CA THR A 77 23.40 2.44 -23.43
C THR A 77 22.73 1.54 -22.38
N VAL A 78 23.33 0.35 -22.21
CA VAL A 78 23.34 -0.43 -20.96
C VAL A 78 24.17 0.35 -19.92
N ALA A 79 23.79 1.60 -19.64
CA ALA A 79 24.39 2.44 -18.62
C ALA A 79 23.36 2.56 -17.49
N GLY A 80 23.43 1.60 -16.57
CA GLY A 80 22.70 1.71 -15.31
C GLY A 80 21.85 0.51 -14.96
N SER A 81 22.31 -0.72 -15.18
CA SER A 81 22.02 -1.73 -14.17
C SER A 81 22.35 -1.10 -12.81
N LEU A 82 21.42 -1.18 -11.86
CA LEU A 82 21.68 -0.66 -10.53
C LEU A 82 22.78 -1.57 -9.98
N ASN A 83 24.03 -1.10 -10.08
CA ASN A 83 25.17 -1.85 -9.61
C ASN A 83 25.05 -1.82 -8.10
N LEU A 84 24.34 -2.81 -7.54
CA LEU A 84 24.08 -2.93 -6.11
C LEU A 84 25.39 -2.93 -5.31
N THR A 85 26.51 -3.22 -5.96
CA THR A 85 27.88 -3.14 -5.41
C THR A 85 28.35 -1.69 -5.17
N ILE A 86 27.80 -0.70 -5.89
CA ILE A 86 28.08 0.74 -5.68
C ILE A 86 27.27 1.28 -4.51
N TYR A 87 25.98 0.90 -4.42
CA TYR A 87 25.08 1.39 -3.37
C TYR A 87 25.23 0.62 -2.05
N TYR A 88 25.55 -0.67 -2.13
CA TYR A 88 25.75 -1.56 -1.00
C TYR A 88 27.07 -2.34 -1.16
N PRO A 89 28.23 -1.67 -1.00
CA PRO A 89 29.55 -2.25 -1.25
C PRO A 89 29.89 -3.41 -0.30
N ASN A 90 29.30 -3.45 0.89
CA ASN A 90 29.55 -4.45 1.93
C ASN A 90 28.45 -5.53 2.04
N ARG A 91 27.78 -5.87 0.93
CA ARG A 91 26.69 -6.87 0.95
C ARG A 91 27.22 -8.26 1.31
N THR A 92 26.67 -8.86 2.35
CA THR A 92 26.91 -10.27 2.69
C THR A 92 25.72 -11.12 2.22
N LEU A 93 26.00 -12.30 1.65
CA LEU A 93 24.95 -13.24 1.26
C LEU A 93 24.12 -13.67 2.47
N GLY A 94 22.79 -13.70 2.34
CA GLY A 94 21.89 -14.06 3.43
C GLY A 94 21.54 -12.93 4.39
N GLN A 95 22.06 -11.71 4.19
CA GLN A 95 21.76 -10.54 5.02
C GLN A 95 20.80 -9.55 4.35
N ASP A 96 20.02 -8.82 5.15
CA ASP A 96 19.32 -7.63 4.69
C ASP A 96 20.31 -6.47 4.58
N PHE A 97 20.61 -6.04 3.35
CA PHE A 97 21.50 -4.90 3.11
C PHE A 97 20.73 -3.58 2.88
N ASN A 98 19.41 -3.62 2.68
CA ASN A 98 18.58 -2.41 2.63
C ASN A 98 18.01 -2.13 4.01
N LEU A 99 18.88 -1.67 4.88
CA LEU A 99 18.57 -1.39 6.28
C LEU A 99 17.52 -0.25 6.45
N GLU A 100 17.25 0.57 5.44
CA GLU A 100 16.34 1.73 5.56
C GLU A 100 14.90 1.38 6.00
N GLN A 101 14.44 0.18 5.65
CA GLN A 101 13.07 -0.29 5.91
C GLN A 101 13.06 -1.60 6.72
N PRO A 102 12.05 -1.80 7.59
CA PRO A 102 11.85 -3.04 8.33
C PRO A 102 11.76 -4.28 7.41
N PRO A 103 12.12 -5.47 7.90
CA PRO A 103 12.38 -6.63 7.04
C PRO A 103 11.12 -7.36 6.57
N LEU A 104 9.97 -7.29 7.27
CA LEU A 104 8.87 -8.24 7.05
C LEU A 104 8.35 -8.26 5.61
N GLY A 105 8.16 -7.10 4.97
CA GLY A 105 7.69 -7.06 3.59
C GLY A 105 8.68 -7.73 2.62
N LYS A 106 9.98 -7.51 2.82
CA LYS A 106 11.04 -8.16 2.03
C LYS A 106 11.09 -9.66 2.28
N VAL A 107 10.88 -10.10 3.53
CA VAL A 107 10.81 -11.51 3.89
C VAL A 107 9.65 -12.21 3.18
N ILE A 108 8.48 -11.58 3.13
CA ILE A 108 7.32 -12.14 2.42
C ILE A 108 7.62 -12.23 0.92
N ILE A 109 8.17 -11.19 0.30
CA ILE A 109 8.59 -11.21 -1.11
C ILE A 109 9.58 -12.36 -1.35
N GLY A 110 10.61 -12.46 -0.51
CA GLY A 110 11.69 -13.44 -0.63
C GLY A 110 11.16 -14.86 -0.49
N PHE A 111 10.26 -15.11 0.46
CA PHE A 111 9.63 -16.41 0.66
C PHE A 111 8.88 -16.88 -0.59
N PHE A 112 8.10 -16.02 -1.24
CA PHE A 112 7.38 -16.39 -2.47
C PHE A 112 8.33 -16.68 -3.62
N VAL A 113 9.38 -15.86 -3.80
CA VAL A 113 10.40 -16.13 -4.82
C VAL A 113 11.10 -17.45 -4.54
N TYR A 114 11.50 -17.72 -3.29
CA TYR A 114 12.15 -18.96 -2.91
C TYR A 114 11.25 -20.19 -3.12
N ALA A 115 9.98 -20.12 -2.72
CA ALA A 115 9.05 -21.23 -2.78
C ALA A 115 8.70 -21.66 -4.23
N PHE A 116 8.62 -20.69 -5.15
CA PHE A 116 8.12 -20.94 -6.52
C PHE A 116 9.17 -20.74 -7.62
N SER A 117 10.31 -20.11 -7.31
CA SER A 117 11.42 -19.88 -8.23
C SER A 117 12.77 -19.88 -7.48
N PRO A 118 13.15 -21.01 -6.85
CA PRO A 118 14.34 -21.06 -5.98
C PRO A 118 15.63 -20.72 -6.73
N ASN A 119 15.73 -21.11 -8.00
CA ASN A 119 16.97 -21.03 -8.78
C ASN A 119 17.10 -19.75 -9.63
N VAL A 120 16.03 -18.93 -9.74
CA VAL A 120 16.01 -17.74 -10.61
C VAL A 120 15.20 -16.63 -9.94
N VAL A 121 15.67 -15.39 -9.96
CA VAL A 121 14.84 -14.26 -9.52
C VAL A 121 13.70 -14.06 -10.52
N SER A 122 12.48 -14.35 -10.08
CA SER A 122 11.27 -14.11 -10.87
C SER A 122 10.51 -12.91 -10.30
N PHE A 123 10.41 -11.84 -11.09
CA PHE A 123 9.59 -10.67 -10.75
C PHE A 123 8.11 -11.03 -10.63
N PHE A 124 7.64 -12.01 -11.41
CA PHE A 124 6.27 -12.51 -11.30
C PHE A 124 6.00 -13.02 -9.89
N TRP A 125 6.83 -13.96 -9.40
CA TRP A 125 6.67 -14.53 -8.06
C TRP A 125 6.96 -13.52 -6.94
N ALA A 126 7.82 -12.53 -7.18
CA ALA A 126 8.03 -11.42 -6.25
C ALA A 126 6.80 -10.51 -6.09
N ARG A 127 5.97 -10.37 -7.14
CA ARG A 127 4.77 -9.52 -7.15
C ARG A 127 3.50 -10.23 -6.71
N VAL A 128 3.42 -11.56 -6.81
CA VAL A 128 2.27 -12.36 -6.31
C VAL A 128 1.86 -11.98 -4.88
N PRO A 129 2.77 -11.87 -3.89
CA PRO A 129 2.38 -11.48 -2.55
C PRO A 129 1.76 -10.07 -2.48
N SER A 130 2.15 -9.12 -3.34
CA SER A 130 1.49 -7.81 -3.42
C SER A 130 0.02 -7.92 -3.82
N VAL A 131 -0.32 -8.82 -4.74
CA VAL A 131 -1.72 -9.06 -5.17
C VAL A 131 -2.54 -9.60 -4.01
N ILE A 132 -1.96 -10.51 -3.23
CA ILE A 132 -2.59 -11.03 -2.01
C ILE A 132 -2.83 -9.90 -1.01
N MET A 133 -1.82 -9.04 -0.78
CA MET A 133 -1.97 -7.90 0.15
C MET A 133 -2.96 -6.85 -0.37
N GLY A 134 -3.01 -6.61 -1.69
CA GLY A 134 -4.04 -5.79 -2.32
C GLY A 134 -5.44 -6.34 -2.09
N ALA A 135 -5.64 -7.65 -2.27
CA ALA A 135 -6.90 -8.32 -1.97
C ALA A 135 -7.28 -8.19 -0.48
N VAL A 136 -6.31 -8.37 0.43
CA VAL A 136 -6.52 -8.17 1.88
C VAL A 136 -6.92 -6.72 2.18
N ALA A 137 -6.29 -5.73 1.55
CA ALA A 137 -6.65 -4.32 1.71
C ALA A 137 -8.09 -4.03 1.20
N LEU A 138 -8.48 -4.62 0.06
CA LEU A 138 -9.85 -4.48 -0.50
C LEU A 138 -10.92 -5.12 0.41
N VAL A 139 -10.65 -6.32 0.93
CA VAL A 139 -11.52 -6.96 1.92
C VAL A 139 -11.61 -6.11 3.20
N SER A 140 -10.49 -5.52 3.61
CA SER A 140 -10.42 -4.69 4.81
C SER A 140 -11.20 -3.39 4.65
N ILE A 141 -11.09 -2.66 3.52
CA ILE A 141 -11.89 -1.43 3.31
C ILE A 141 -13.38 -1.76 3.22
N TYR A 142 -13.75 -2.89 2.62
CA TYR A 142 -15.11 -3.38 2.62
C TYR A 142 -15.61 -3.63 4.06
N GLY A 143 -14.82 -4.33 4.89
CA GLY A 143 -15.14 -4.58 6.29
C GLY A 143 -15.23 -3.31 7.15
N ILE A 144 -14.32 -2.35 6.93
CA ILE A 144 -14.34 -1.02 7.57
C ILE A 144 -15.61 -0.28 7.16
N GLY A 145 -15.89 -0.21 5.86
CA GLY A 145 -17.09 0.43 5.30
C GLY A 145 -18.38 -0.18 5.83
N LEU A 146 -18.46 -1.50 5.98
CA LEU A 146 -19.60 -2.16 6.61
C LEU A 146 -19.78 -1.70 8.06
N THR A 147 -18.68 -1.60 8.81
CA THR A 147 -18.71 -1.22 10.22
C THR A 147 -19.11 0.25 10.41
N ILE A 148 -18.59 1.17 9.59
CA ILE A 148 -18.79 2.60 9.79
C ILE A 148 -19.98 3.19 9.02
N PHE A 149 -20.43 2.55 7.93
CA PHE A 149 -21.60 3.03 7.16
C PHE A 149 -22.87 2.21 7.42
N ASN A 150 -22.74 1.02 8.02
CA ASN A 150 -23.84 0.11 8.31
C ASN A 150 -24.71 -0.25 7.09
N GLU A 151 -24.15 -0.17 5.88
CA GLU A 151 -24.84 -0.56 4.65
C GLU A 151 -23.87 -1.19 3.65
N LYS A 152 -24.25 -2.34 3.08
CA LYS A 152 -23.43 -3.09 2.12
C LYS A 152 -23.07 -2.28 0.88
N LYS A 153 -23.99 -1.43 0.39
CA LYS A 153 -23.78 -0.66 -0.85
C LYS A 153 -22.61 0.32 -0.72
N TRP A 154 -22.45 0.98 0.43
CA TRP A 154 -21.37 1.94 0.66
C TRP A 154 -20.03 1.24 0.92
N ALA A 155 -20.06 0.09 1.59
CA ALA A 155 -18.90 -0.78 1.74
C ALA A 155 -18.39 -1.28 0.38
N LEU A 156 -19.28 -1.75 -0.50
CA LEU A 156 -18.93 -2.17 -1.86
C LEU A 156 -18.36 -1.00 -2.66
N LEU A 157 -18.98 0.18 -2.58
CA LEU A 157 -18.50 1.35 -3.31
C LEU A 157 -17.11 1.81 -2.81
N SER A 158 -16.83 1.68 -1.50
CA SER A 158 -15.49 1.95 -0.94
C SER A 158 -14.43 1.03 -1.53
N MET A 159 -14.73 -0.26 -1.64
CA MET A 159 -13.85 -1.26 -2.26
C MET A 159 -13.62 -0.96 -3.74
N VAL A 160 -14.68 -0.63 -4.49
CA VAL A 160 -14.58 -0.27 -5.91
C VAL A 160 -13.74 1.00 -6.10
N PHE A 161 -13.96 2.03 -5.29
CA PHE A 161 -13.24 3.31 -5.43
C PHE A 161 -11.77 3.17 -5.05
N LEU A 162 -11.43 2.39 -4.03
CA LEU A 162 -10.03 2.10 -3.71
C LEU A 162 -9.35 1.35 -4.87
N ASN A 163 -10.02 0.35 -5.44
CA ASN A 163 -9.48 -0.41 -6.57
C ASN A 163 -9.31 0.44 -7.84
N PHE A 164 -10.20 1.41 -8.06
CA PHE A 164 -10.08 2.38 -9.16
C PHE A 164 -9.23 3.60 -8.81
N ASP A 165 -8.47 3.56 -7.72
CA ASP A 165 -7.36 4.48 -7.55
C ASP A 165 -6.11 3.95 -8.24
N THR A 166 -5.48 4.77 -9.09
CA THR A 166 -4.33 4.35 -9.88
C THR A 166 -3.07 4.08 -9.05
N LEU A 167 -2.88 4.78 -7.94
CA LEU A 167 -1.74 4.55 -7.05
C LEU A 167 -1.90 3.21 -6.34
N PHE A 168 -3.09 2.97 -5.75
CA PHE A 168 -3.40 1.69 -5.10
C PHE A 168 -3.27 0.53 -6.08
N TRP A 169 -3.85 0.66 -7.27
CA TRP A 169 -3.83 -0.38 -8.31
C TRP A 169 -2.42 -0.75 -8.78
N ILE A 170 -1.50 0.21 -8.88
CA ILE A 170 -0.10 -0.08 -9.21
C ILE A 170 0.59 -0.78 -8.03
N HIS A 171 0.38 -0.28 -6.81
CA HIS A 171 0.98 -0.83 -5.59
C HIS A 171 0.48 -2.23 -5.25
N SER A 172 -0.76 -2.59 -5.60
CA SER A 172 -1.30 -3.96 -5.42
C SER A 172 -0.64 -5.00 -6.31
N ARG A 173 0.16 -4.59 -7.30
CA ARG A 173 0.80 -5.50 -8.28
C ARG A 173 2.31 -5.34 -8.38
N ALA A 174 2.86 -4.36 -7.68
CA ALA A 174 4.29 -4.12 -7.63
C ALA A 174 4.84 -4.65 -6.30
N ALA A 175 6.04 -5.23 -6.31
CA ALA A 175 6.75 -5.70 -5.12
C ALA A 175 7.30 -4.52 -4.29
N LEU A 176 6.40 -3.64 -3.86
CA LEU A 176 6.66 -2.45 -3.04
C LEU A 176 6.19 -2.69 -1.60
N LEU A 177 6.92 -2.20 -0.61
CA LEU A 177 6.61 -2.43 0.82
C LEU A 177 5.32 -1.74 1.28
N ASP A 178 4.90 -0.68 0.59
CA ASP A 178 3.73 0.14 0.91
C ASP A 178 2.42 -0.66 0.97
N ILE A 179 2.19 -1.59 0.04
CA ILE A 179 0.96 -2.38 0.04
C ILE A 179 0.88 -3.35 1.23
N TYR A 180 2.01 -3.89 1.66
CA TYR A 180 2.09 -4.78 2.83
C TYR A 180 1.75 -4.02 4.11
N MET A 181 2.38 -2.85 4.27
CA MET A 181 2.11 -1.93 5.36
C MET A 181 0.64 -1.53 5.37
N LEU A 182 0.08 -1.15 4.22
CA LEU A 182 -1.31 -0.71 4.11
C LEU A 182 -2.29 -1.82 4.47
N ALA A 183 -2.14 -3.02 3.90
CA ALA A 183 -3.06 -4.13 4.13
C ALA A 183 -3.10 -4.53 5.61
N PHE A 184 -1.93 -4.69 6.25
CA PHE A 184 -1.86 -4.97 7.69
C PHE A 184 -2.41 -3.82 8.54
N MET A 185 -2.18 -2.55 8.17
CA MET A 185 -2.76 -1.39 8.85
C MET A 185 -4.28 -1.44 8.83
N MET A 186 -4.87 -1.71 7.65
CA MET A 186 -6.31 -1.76 7.46
C MET A 186 -6.95 -2.95 8.18
N VAL A 187 -6.31 -4.12 8.18
CA VAL A 187 -6.76 -5.27 9.00
C VAL A 187 -6.73 -4.91 10.48
N GLY A 188 -5.65 -4.27 10.95
CA GLY A 188 -5.53 -3.80 12.32
C GLY A 188 -6.65 -2.84 12.73
N ILE A 189 -6.92 -1.83 11.91
CA ILE A 189 -8.01 -0.86 12.13
C ILE A 189 -9.38 -1.58 12.09
N PHE A 190 -9.62 -2.46 11.12
CA PHE A 190 -10.85 -3.23 11.03
C PHE A 190 -11.10 -4.07 12.30
N LEU A 191 -10.09 -4.80 12.77
CA LEU A 191 -10.18 -5.61 13.98
C LEU A 191 -10.43 -4.76 15.22
N TYR A 192 -9.84 -3.57 15.30
CA TYR A 192 -10.12 -2.62 16.37
C TYR A 192 -11.60 -2.22 16.37
N LEU A 193 -12.14 -1.83 15.21
CA LEU A 193 -13.57 -1.47 15.07
C LEU A 193 -14.51 -2.64 15.39
N ARG A 194 -14.03 -3.89 15.25
CA ARG A 194 -14.75 -5.12 15.64
C ARG A 194 -14.51 -5.54 17.09
N ASN A 195 -13.98 -4.64 17.92
CA ASN A 195 -13.70 -4.86 19.34
C ASN A 195 -12.73 -6.04 19.60
N ARG A 196 -11.73 -6.21 18.73
CA ARG A 196 -10.64 -7.20 18.88
C ARG A 196 -9.28 -6.47 19.02
N PRO A 197 -9.06 -5.71 20.11
CA PRO A 197 -7.91 -4.80 20.24
C PRO A 197 -6.56 -5.53 20.24
N TYR A 198 -6.45 -6.73 20.80
CA TYR A 198 -5.19 -7.47 20.83
C TYR A 198 -4.76 -7.96 19.44
N LEU A 199 -5.69 -8.51 18.67
CA LEU A 199 -5.44 -8.87 17.27
C LEU A 199 -5.17 -7.61 16.43
N SER A 200 -5.86 -6.50 16.72
CA SER A 200 -5.54 -5.21 16.10
C SER A 200 -4.07 -4.84 16.32
N MET A 201 -3.57 -4.85 17.55
CA MET A 201 -2.18 -4.50 17.85
C MET A 201 -1.18 -5.43 17.17
N PHE A 202 -1.50 -6.72 17.05
CA PHE A 202 -0.69 -7.68 16.30
C PHE A 202 -0.57 -7.27 14.82
N PHE A 203 -1.68 -6.98 14.14
CA PHE A 203 -1.64 -6.56 12.75
C PHE A 203 -1.01 -5.16 12.55
N LEU A 204 -1.19 -4.23 13.47
CA LEU A 204 -0.50 -2.93 13.44
C LEU A 204 1.01 -3.07 13.66
N ALA A 205 1.45 -4.04 14.46
CA ALA A 205 2.86 -4.40 14.58
C ALA A 205 3.40 -4.98 13.26
N LEU A 206 2.67 -5.88 12.60
CA LEU A 206 3.05 -6.39 11.26
C LEU A 206 3.12 -5.26 10.21
N SER A 207 2.21 -4.30 10.28
CA SER A 207 2.25 -3.10 9.42
C SER A 207 3.55 -2.32 9.63
N THR A 208 3.90 -2.05 10.89
CA THR A 208 5.15 -1.35 11.28
C THR A 208 6.39 -2.14 10.87
N LEU A 209 6.36 -3.47 11.00
CA LEU A 209 7.44 -4.37 10.57
C LEU A 209 7.58 -4.49 9.06
N SER A 210 6.59 -4.03 8.29
CA SER A 210 6.65 -3.98 6.82
C SER A 210 7.20 -2.65 6.32
N LYS A 211 6.84 -1.54 6.99
CA LYS A 211 7.33 -0.18 6.73
C LYS A 211 7.12 0.67 7.98
N TRP A 212 8.08 1.53 8.35
CA TRP A 212 7.99 2.33 9.58
C TRP A 212 6.71 3.15 9.71
N THR A 213 6.20 3.63 8.57
CA THR A 213 4.96 4.41 8.45
C THR A 213 3.71 3.62 8.85
N GLY A 214 3.82 2.29 9.00
CA GLY A 214 2.79 1.44 9.59
C GLY A 214 2.42 1.83 11.02
N ILE A 215 3.33 2.49 11.74
CA ILE A 215 3.07 3.02 13.10
C ILE A 215 1.91 4.03 13.12
N PHE A 216 1.61 4.69 12.01
CA PHE A 216 0.47 5.61 11.92
C PHE A 216 -0.85 4.89 12.22
N GLY A 217 -0.97 3.59 11.93
CA GLY A 217 -2.14 2.80 12.30
C GLY A 217 -2.37 2.74 13.80
N LEU A 218 -1.30 2.69 14.60
CA LEU A 218 -1.38 2.75 16.07
C LEU A 218 -1.89 4.13 16.50
N PHE A 219 -1.38 5.22 15.93
CA PHE A 219 -1.87 6.57 16.23
C PHE A 219 -3.33 6.76 15.85
N ILE A 220 -3.77 6.22 14.70
CA ILE A 220 -5.19 6.25 14.30
C ILE A 220 -6.05 5.62 15.39
N VAL A 221 -5.72 4.40 15.81
CA VAL A 221 -6.48 3.67 16.83
C VAL A 221 -6.46 4.40 18.17
N LEU A 222 -5.29 4.86 18.63
CA LEU A 222 -5.17 5.54 19.92
C LEU A 222 -5.93 6.87 19.94
N ILE A 223 -5.76 7.73 18.93
CA ILE A 223 -6.45 9.02 18.85
C ILE A 223 -7.96 8.80 18.70
N TYR A 224 -8.38 7.87 17.85
CA TYR A 224 -9.80 7.55 17.69
C TYR A 224 -10.40 7.02 19.00
N SER A 225 -9.72 6.11 19.69
CA SER A 225 -10.17 5.60 21.00
C SER A 225 -10.27 6.71 22.06
N LEU A 226 -9.36 7.69 22.04
CA LEU A 226 -9.35 8.82 22.96
C LEU A 226 -10.55 9.74 22.72
N VAL A 227 -10.89 9.98 21.45
CA VAL A 227 -12.01 10.83 21.05
C VAL A 227 -13.34 10.13 21.32
N GLN A 228 -13.41 8.81 21.13
CA GLN A 228 -14.61 8.00 21.35
C GLN A 228 -14.77 7.49 22.80
N ARG A 229 -13.93 7.95 23.73
CA ARG A 229 -13.96 7.46 25.12
C ARG A 229 -15.30 7.77 25.79
N GLU A 230 -15.91 6.76 26.38
CA GLU A 230 -17.01 6.92 27.36
C GLU A 230 -16.51 6.71 28.80
N ASP A 231 -15.33 6.08 28.94
CA ASP A 231 -14.71 5.70 30.21
C ASP A 231 -13.81 6.81 30.79
N ASN A 232 -13.44 6.63 32.07
CA ASN A 232 -12.56 7.56 32.76
C ASN A 232 -11.18 7.58 32.07
N LEU A 233 -10.59 8.77 31.93
CA LEU A 233 -9.25 8.99 31.36
C LEU A 233 -8.20 8.03 31.92
N LYS A 234 -8.24 7.72 33.23
CA LYS A 234 -7.30 6.76 33.85
C LYS A 234 -7.39 5.35 33.23
N GLN A 235 -8.60 4.88 32.93
CA GLN A 235 -8.83 3.58 32.32
C GLN A 235 -8.37 3.57 30.86
N TRP A 236 -8.69 4.63 30.12
CA TRP A 236 -8.19 4.82 28.76
C TRP A 236 -6.66 4.83 28.72
N VAL A 237 -5.99 5.55 29.63
CA VAL A 237 -4.52 5.59 29.72
C VAL A 237 -3.97 4.19 29.98
N LYS A 238 -4.53 3.45 30.95
CA LYS A 238 -4.13 2.07 31.23
C LYS A 238 -4.24 1.18 30.00
N GLN A 239 -5.38 1.22 29.30
CA GLN A 239 -5.59 0.40 28.11
C GLN A 239 -4.66 0.82 26.96
N SER A 240 -4.42 2.11 26.80
CA SER A 240 -3.49 2.65 25.79
C SER A 240 -2.06 2.20 26.05
N VAL A 241 -1.60 2.22 27.30
CA VAL A 241 -0.29 1.68 27.69
C VAL A 241 -0.21 0.19 27.38
N ILE A 242 -1.25 -0.59 27.66
CA ILE A 242 -1.29 -2.03 27.29
C ILE A 242 -1.17 -2.19 25.78
N ASN A 243 -1.97 -1.46 25.01
CA ASN A 243 -1.98 -1.55 23.54
C ASN A 243 -0.63 -1.15 22.93
N ILE A 244 -0.04 -0.05 23.40
CA ILE A 244 1.30 0.42 22.99
C ILE A 244 2.34 -0.62 23.34
N SER A 245 2.36 -1.11 24.58
CA SER A 245 3.32 -2.11 25.03
C SER A 245 3.21 -3.40 24.22
N LEU A 246 2.00 -3.89 23.96
CA LEU A 246 1.80 -5.08 23.13
C LEU A 246 2.32 -4.89 21.70
N CYS A 247 1.94 -3.78 21.05
CA CYS A 247 2.43 -3.45 19.71
C CYS A 247 3.96 -3.37 19.69
N ALA A 248 4.55 -2.61 20.62
CA ALA A 248 5.99 -2.43 20.75
C ALA A 248 6.73 -3.76 21.04
N SER A 249 6.21 -4.61 21.92
CA SER A 249 6.78 -5.92 22.21
C SER A 249 6.75 -6.84 21.00
N ILE A 250 5.64 -6.87 20.25
CA ILE A 250 5.54 -7.69 19.03
C ILE A 250 6.53 -7.19 17.98
N VAL A 251 6.58 -5.87 17.74
CA VAL A 251 7.58 -5.27 16.85
C VAL A 251 8.97 -5.67 17.29
N PHE A 252 9.35 -5.42 18.55
CA PHE A 252 10.68 -5.70 19.05
C PHE A 252 11.07 -7.19 18.93
N ILE A 253 10.21 -8.10 19.38
CA ILE A 253 10.48 -9.55 19.36
C ILE A 253 10.58 -10.05 17.92
N MET A 254 9.57 -9.78 17.08
CA MET A 254 9.58 -10.27 15.69
C MET A 254 10.69 -9.64 14.87
N PHE A 255 10.95 -8.34 15.04
CA PHE A 255 12.05 -7.67 14.38
C PHE A 255 13.39 -8.35 14.72
N THR A 256 13.62 -8.61 16.01
CA THR A 256 14.84 -9.30 16.48
C THR A 256 14.95 -10.71 15.88
N VAL A 257 13.87 -11.49 15.92
CA VAL A 257 13.84 -12.85 15.36
C VAL A 257 14.14 -12.83 13.85
N LEU A 258 13.53 -11.92 13.11
CA LEU A 258 13.75 -11.80 11.66
C LEU A 258 15.20 -11.38 11.36
N LEU A 259 15.74 -10.38 12.05
CA LEU A 259 17.13 -9.96 11.86
C LEU A 259 18.12 -11.10 12.13
N GLN A 260 17.96 -11.82 13.24
CA GLN A 260 18.82 -12.95 13.59
C GLN A 260 18.71 -14.09 12.59
N PHE A 261 17.50 -14.42 12.14
CA PHE A 261 17.26 -15.47 11.15
C PHE A 261 17.97 -15.15 9.82
N PHE A 262 17.99 -13.88 9.42
CA PHE A 262 18.68 -13.40 8.20
C PHE A 262 20.09 -12.88 8.49
N GLY A 263 20.77 -13.44 9.50
CA GLY A 263 22.21 -13.23 9.72
C GLY A 263 22.63 -11.81 10.04
N VAL A 264 21.69 -10.91 10.37
CA VAL A 264 21.98 -9.60 10.95
C VAL A 264 22.16 -9.82 12.45
N SER A 265 23.40 -10.12 12.85
CA SER A 265 23.77 -10.53 14.21
C SER A 265 23.92 -9.37 15.21
N HIS A 266 23.47 -8.17 14.84
CA HIS A 266 23.61 -6.97 15.65
C HIS A 266 22.48 -6.81 16.68
N ASN A 267 22.72 -5.91 17.65
CA ASN A 267 21.75 -5.58 18.68
C ASN A 267 20.57 -4.81 18.06
N PRO A 268 19.31 -5.26 18.26
CA PRO A 268 18.12 -4.62 17.66
C PRO A 268 17.95 -3.16 18.08
N PHE A 269 18.42 -2.75 19.26
CA PHE A 269 18.43 -1.34 19.66
C PHE A 269 19.42 -0.51 18.84
N THR A 270 20.61 -1.07 18.57
CA THR A 270 21.62 -0.40 17.74
C THR A 270 21.12 -0.28 16.31
N GLU A 271 20.49 -1.31 15.79
CA GLU A 271 19.84 -1.30 14.48
C GLU A 271 18.73 -0.24 14.42
N ILE A 272 17.80 -0.20 15.38
CA ILE A 272 16.77 0.84 15.48
C ILE A 272 17.37 2.25 15.53
N MET A 273 18.44 2.47 16.30
CA MET A 273 19.12 3.76 16.33
C MET A 273 19.82 4.10 15.01
N LEU A 274 20.46 3.12 14.36
CA LEU A 274 21.05 3.30 13.03
C LEU A 274 19.97 3.64 12.00
N TYR A 275 18.78 3.04 12.07
CA TYR A 275 17.67 3.35 11.17
C TYR A 275 17.09 4.73 11.41
N LEU A 276 16.88 5.13 12.66
CA LEU A 276 16.42 6.49 12.98
C LEU A 276 17.47 7.51 12.56
N LYS A 277 18.76 7.20 12.75
CA LYS A 277 19.86 8.03 12.27
C LYS A 277 19.87 8.12 10.75
N TRP A 278 19.73 7.00 10.03
CA TRP A 278 19.64 6.99 8.57
C TRP A 278 18.49 7.89 8.10
N ASN A 279 17.27 7.69 8.62
CA ASN A 279 16.09 8.48 8.26
C ASN A 279 16.20 9.98 8.62
N SER A 280 17.01 10.34 9.62
CA SER A 280 17.26 11.74 10.02
C SER A 280 18.51 12.36 9.39
N SER A 281 19.45 11.54 8.91
CA SER A 281 20.71 11.96 8.30
C SER A 281 20.66 12.00 6.78
N ILE A 282 19.57 11.54 6.14
CA ILE A 282 19.36 11.80 4.72
C ILE A 282 19.07 13.31 4.55
N ASN A 283 20.15 14.09 4.53
CA ASN A 283 20.23 15.28 3.70
C ASN A 283 20.30 14.76 2.26
N TRP A 284 19.17 14.82 1.56
CA TRP A 284 18.90 14.19 0.25
C TRP A 284 19.71 14.77 -0.92
N THR A 285 21.04 14.74 -0.85
CA THR A 285 21.89 14.91 -2.03
C THR A 285 21.71 13.78 -3.06
N LEU A 286 21.11 12.65 -2.68
CA LEU A 286 20.84 11.51 -3.58
C LEU A 286 19.68 11.71 -4.56
N SER A 287 18.63 12.46 -4.22
CA SER A 287 17.52 12.75 -5.16
C SER A 287 17.96 13.72 -6.25
N LEU A 288 18.79 14.72 -5.89
CA LEU A 288 19.48 15.62 -6.82
C LEU A 288 20.44 14.87 -7.75
N VAL A 289 21.04 13.76 -7.29
CA VAL A 289 21.94 12.92 -8.09
C VAL A 289 21.19 11.87 -8.94
N GLN A 290 19.97 11.46 -8.55
CA GLN A 290 19.19 10.44 -9.27
C GLN A 290 18.02 10.98 -10.12
N GLY A 291 17.69 12.27 -10.05
CA GLY A 291 16.65 12.88 -10.87
C GLY A 291 15.22 12.36 -10.60
N VAL A 292 14.97 11.80 -9.41
CA VAL A 292 13.62 11.36 -9.00
C VAL A 292 12.84 12.59 -8.51
N PRO A 293 11.65 12.89 -9.08
CA PRO A 293 10.89 14.07 -8.68
C PRO A 293 10.39 13.90 -7.24
N SER A 294 10.84 14.77 -6.34
CA SER A 294 10.29 14.89 -4.99
C SER A 294 8.94 15.63 -5.06
N SER A 295 8.01 15.20 -4.21
CA SER A 295 6.67 15.78 -4.09
C SER A 295 6.35 15.97 -2.62
N GLN A 296 6.16 17.22 -2.22
CA GLN A 296 5.82 17.56 -0.84
C GLN A 296 4.34 17.26 -0.51
N PRO A 297 3.95 17.12 0.77
CA PRO A 297 2.61 16.65 1.17
C PRO A 297 1.44 17.50 0.68
N TRP A 298 1.64 18.81 0.50
CA TRP A 298 0.64 19.69 -0.11
C TRP A 298 0.46 19.45 -1.60
N ALA A 299 1.53 19.09 -2.32
CA ALA A 299 1.50 18.74 -3.74
C ALA A 299 0.73 17.44 -4.01
N TRP A 300 0.68 16.52 -3.04
CA TRP A 300 -0.07 15.26 -3.16
C TRP A 300 -1.56 15.48 -3.38
N LEU A 301 -2.14 16.48 -2.72
CA LEU A 301 -3.56 16.82 -2.82
C LEU A 301 -3.95 17.29 -4.24
N PHE A 302 -2.96 17.66 -5.05
CA PHE A 302 -3.12 18.14 -6.41
C PHE A 302 -2.45 17.21 -7.45
N ASN A 303 -2.03 16.00 -7.06
CA ASN A 303 -1.31 15.07 -7.94
C ASN A 303 -0.07 15.69 -8.62
N GLN A 304 0.57 16.67 -7.98
CA GLN A 304 1.74 17.34 -8.56
C GLN A 304 2.98 16.45 -8.44
N THR A 305 3.90 16.58 -9.40
CA THR A 305 5.19 15.87 -9.42
C THR A 305 5.07 14.34 -9.22
N PRO A 306 4.21 13.63 -9.98
CA PRO A 306 4.10 12.20 -9.85
C PRO A 306 5.39 11.51 -10.27
N VAL A 307 5.79 10.48 -9.52
CA VAL A 307 6.98 9.68 -9.85
C VAL A 307 6.62 8.65 -10.92
N ARG A 308 7.41 8.57 -11.99
CA ARG A 308 7.20 7.55 -13.02
C ARG A 308 7.85 6.24 -12.59
N TYR A 309 7.05 5.21 -12.33
CA TYR A 309 7.52 3.89 -11.90
C TYR A 309 8.01 3.02 -13.04
N ALA A 310 7.34 3.10 -14.20
CA ALA A 310 7.64 2.27 -15.36
C ALA A 310 7.36 3.01 -16.67
N TRP A 311 8.16 2.74 -17.69
CA TRP A 311 7.88 3.22 -19.04
C TRP A 311 8.48 2.34 -20.13
N LEU A 312 7.79 2.28 -21.26
CA LEU A 312 8.27 1.67 -22.49
C LEU A 312 7.59 2.44 -23.62
N PHE A 313 8.37 2.84 -24.61
CA PHE A 313 7.88 3.55 -25.78
C PHE A 313 8.16 2.71 -27.02
N ASP A 314 7.25 2.78 -27.98
CA ASP A 314 7.51 2.29 -29.33
C ASP A 314 8.53 3.24 -29.99
N PRO A 315 9.74 2.78 -30.35
CA PRO A 315 10.75 3.62 -30.96
C PRO A 315 10.32 4.22 -32.31
N ALA A 316 9.40 3.57 -33.03
CA ALA A 316 8.96 4.01 -34.36
C ALA A 316 7.88 5.10 -34.30
N THR A 317 6.99 5.04 -33.32
CA THR A 317 5.85 5.97 -33.19
C THR A 317 6.01 6.96 -32.04
N ASN A 318 6.99 6.75 -31.17
CA ASN A 318 7.18 7.45 -29.90
C ASN A 318 5.95 7.39 -28.96
N LEU A 319 5.04 6.44 -29.20
CA LEU A 319 3.87 6.21 -28.35
C LEU A 319 4.26 5.39 -27.12
N ALA A 320 3.72 5.75 -25.96
CA ALA A 320 3.94 5.00 -24.73
C ALA A 320 3.17 3.67 -24.79
N LEU A 321 3.90 2.55 -24.80
CA LEU A 321 3.36 1.20 -24.65
C LEU A 321 3.07 0.87 -23.18
N ILE A 322 3.88 1.44 -22.30
CA ILE A 322 3.87 1.24 -20.85
C ILE A 322 4.11 2.62 -20.23
N SER A 323 3.27 3.06 -19.30
CA SER A 323 3.55 4.27 -18.53
C SER A 323 2.84 4.27 -17.17
N PHE A 324 3.54 3.78 -16.15
CA PHE A 324 3.03 3.80 -14.77
C PHE A 324 3.52 5.05 -14.05
N TRP A 325 2.56 5.86 -13.61
CA TRP A 325 2.80 7.03 -12.79
C TRP A 325 2.24 6.76 -11.39
N ALA A 326 3.02 7.08 -10.37
CA ALA A 326 2.58 7.15 -8.99
C ALA A 326 1.69 8.38 -8.83
N GLN A 327 0.47 8.30 -9.35
CA GLN A 327 -0.56 9.33 -9.25
C GLN A 327 -1.82 8.70 -8.71
N MET A 328 -2.58 9.45 -7.92
CA MET A 328 -3.89 9.02 -7.45
C MET A 328 -4.93 9.31 -8.52
N ASN A 329 -6.11 8.70 -8.42
CA ASN A 329 -7.21 9.02 -9.33
C ASN A 329 -7.66 10.48 -9.08
N PRO A 330 -7.62 11.37 -10.10
CA PRO A 330 -7.95 12.79 -9.92
C PRO A 330 -9.39 13.01 -9.45
N ALA A 331 -10.32 12.12 -9.82
CA ALA A 331 -11.69 12.17 -9.33
C ALA A 331 -11.79 11.90 -7.81
N ILE A 332 -10.82 11.20 -7.23
CA ILE A 332 -10.78 10.88 -5.79
C ILE A 332 -9.95 11.92 -5.05
N ILE A 333 -8.70 12.16 -5.46
CA ILE A 333 -7.76 12.99 -4.67
C ILE A 333 -8.16 14.46 -4.62
N PHE A 334 -8.73 15.02 -5.69
CA PHE A 334 -9.20 16.42 -5.67
C PHE A 334 -10.38 16.65 -4.73
N MET A 335 -11.05 15.57 -4.29
CA MET A 335 -12.06 15.63 -3.26
C MET A 335 -11.50 15.57 -1.84
N ALA A 336 -10.19 15.37 -1.64
CA ALA A 336 -9.59 15.28 -0.30
C ALA A 336 -9.93 16.48 0.59
N VAL A 337 -9.73 17.71 0.09
CA VAL A 337 -10.07 18.92 0.88
C VAL A 337 -11.59 19.04 1.11
N PRO A 338 -12.46 18.96 0.07
CA PRO A 338 -13.91 18.97 0.27
C PRO A 338 -14.43 17.92 1.26
N VAL A 339 -13.96 16.68 1.18
CA VAL A 339 -14.48 15.59 2.00
C VAL A 339 -13.96 15.63 3.44
N MET A 340 -12.76 16.16 3.67
CA MET A 340 -12.28 16.43 5.03
C MET A 340 -13.01 17.63 5.66
N ALA A 341 -13.35 18.65 4.87
CA ALA A 341 -14.21 19.74 5.33
C ALA A 341 -15.62 19.25 5.66
N TYR A 342 -16.21 18.40 4.81
CA TYR A 342 -17.49 17.75 5.07
C TYR A 342 -17.44 16.85 6.31
N ALA A 343 -16.40 16.03 6.47
CA ALA A 343 -16.22 15.20 7.67
C ALA A 343 -16.16 16.07 8.93
N SER A 344 -15.43 17.19 8.90
CA SER A 344 -15.36 18.13 10.01
C SER A 344 -16.72 18.76 10.33
N TYR A 345 -17.48 19.14 9.30
CA TYR A 345 -18.85 19.64 9.45
C TYR A 345 -19.79 18.58 10.05
N ASP A 346 -19.72 17.34 9.58
CA ASP A 346 -20.54 16.23 10.09
C ASP A 346 -20.18 15.89 11.55
N ILE A 347 -18.90 15.88 11.92
CA ILE A 347 -18.47 15.76 13.33
C ILE A 347 -19.08 16.89 14.17
N TYR A 348 -19.04 18.12 13.69
CA TYR A 348 -19.59 19.26 14.42
C TYR A 348 -21.11 19.14 14.62
N LYS A 349 -21.85 18.77 13.57
CA LYS A 349 -23.32 18.73 13.58
C LYS A 349 -23.91 17.47 14.21
N THR A 350 -23.36 16.31 13.91
CA THR A 350 -23.98 15.01 14.25
C THR A 350 -23.14 14.19 15.22
N LYS A 351 -21.91 14.63 15.53
CA LYS A 351 -20.92 13.84 16.31
C LYS A 351 -20.65 12.48 15.66
N SER A 352 -20.74 12.43 14.33
CA SER A 352 -20.56 11.21 13.52
C SER A 352 -19.22 10.53 13.81
N SER A 353 -19.32 9.32 14.36
CA SER A 353 -18.16 8.47 14.66
C SER A 353 -17.40 8.08 13.39
N SER A 354 -18.11 7.84 12.29
CA SER A 354 -17.54 7.52 10.98
C SER A 354 -16.69 8.68 10.45
N SER A 355 -17.22 9.91 10.52
CA SER A 355 -16.49 11.11 10.10
C SER A 355 -15.28 11.39 11.00
N THR A 356 -15.39 11.13 12.30
CA THR A 356 -14.27 11.21 13.25
C THR A 356 -13.13 10.25 12.86
N LEU A 357 -13.44 8.99 12.55
CA LEU A 357 -12.43 8.03 12.09
C LEU A 357 -11.74 8.50 10.81
N ILE A 358 -12.53 8.93 9.82
CA ILE A 358 -12.04 9.40 8.51
C ILE A 358 -11.06 10.56 8.69
N LEU A 359 -11.43 11.57 9.48
CA LEU A 359 -10.59 12.74 9.71
C LEU A 359 -9.31 12.40 10.48
N ILE A 360 -9.41 11.56 11.52
CA ILE A 360 -8.24 11.09 12.28
C ILE A 360 -7.30 10.30 11.39
N TRP A 361 -7.82 9.41 10.54
CA TRP A 361 -7.00 8.65 9.60
C TRP A 361 -6.24 9.58 8.65
N PHE A 362 -6.95 10.51 8.02
CA PHE A 362 -6.34 11.50 7.13
C PHE A 362 -5.22 12.26 7.84
N MET A 363 -5.51 12.84 9.01
CA MET A 363 -4.53 13.64 9.76
C MET A 363 -3.34 12.81 10.23
N ALA A 364 -3.56 11.61 10.76
CA ALA A 364 -2.49 10.75 11.27
C ALA A 364 -1.55 10.25 10.17
N THR A 365 -1.99 10.22 8.92
CA THR A 365 -1.19 9.73 7.78
C THR A 365 -0.67 10.84 6.87
N TRP A 366 -1.20 12.06 6.96
CA TRP A 366 -0.76 13.22 6.18
C TRP A 366 0.06 14.23 6.99
N LEU A 367 -0.40 14.58 8.20
CA LEU A 367 0.21 15.64 9.01
C LEU A 367 1.66 15.35 9.44
N PRO A 368 2.06 14.11 9.80
CA PRO A 368 3.46 13.82 10.11
C PRO A 368 4.41 14.18 8.97
N TYR A 369 4.05 13.86 7.74
CA TYR A 369 4.85 14.24 6.57
C TYR A 369 4.89 15.75 6.38
N PHE A 370 3.77 16.45 6.58
CA PHE A 370 3.74 17.91 6.48
C PHE A 370 4.72 18.57 7.47
N VAL A 371 4.75 18.10 8.72
CA VAL A 371 5.68 18.59 9.76
C VAL A 371 7.13 18.29 9.39
N ILE A 372 7.41 17.08 8.94
CA ILE A 372 8.76 16.65 8.54
C ILE A 372 9.24 17.43 7.31
N SER A 373 8.36 17.72 6.35
CA SER A 373 8.63 18.55 5.17
C SER A 373 8.95 20.01 5.49
N ILE A 374 8.28 20.62 6.49
CA ILE A 374 8.65 21.96 6.96
C ILE A 374 10.08 21.98 7.50
N GLY A 375 10.52 20.87 8.10
CA GLY A 375 11.91 20.66 8.53
C GLY A 375 12.92 20.48 7.39
N GLY A 376 12.49 20.57 6.13
CA GLY A 376 13.36 20.47 4.94
C GLY A 376 13.49 19.05 4.38
N ALA A 377 12.75 18.07 4.91
CA ALA A 377 12.80 16.71 4.39
C ALA A 377 12.08 16.59 3.04
N GLU A 378 12.70 15.92 2.09
CA GLU A 378 12.05 15.56 0.84
C GLU A 378 11.06 14.43 1.04
N GLN A 379 9.96 14.50 0.29
CA GLN A 379 8.90 13.53 0.33
C GLN A 379 8.53 13.09 -1.09
N PHE A 380 7.78 12.00 -1.20
CA PHE A 380 7.34 11.46 -2.48
C PHE A 380 5.86 11.17 -2.44
N ILE A 381 5.20 11.36 -3.58
CA ILE A 381 3.75 11.24 -3.70
C ILE A 381 3.20 9.88 -3.27
N HIS A 382 3.97 8.80 -3.43
CA HIS A 382 3.53 7.46 -3.07
C HIS A 382 3.37 7.23 -1.56
N HIS A 383 3.96 8.10 -0.73
CA HIS A 383 3.70 8.13 0.72
C HIS A 383 2.22 8.41 1.04
N SER A 384 1.46 8.96 0.10
CA SER A 384 0.03 9.25 0.25
C SER A 384 -0.86 8.00 0.26
N LEU A 385 -0.34 6.80 -0.03
CA LEU A 385 -1.16 5.58 -0.16
C LEU A 385 -2.00 5.29 1.10
N ALA A 386 -1.43 5.50 2.30
CA ALA A 386 -2.17 5.32 3.55
C ALA A 386 -3.24 6.43 3.77
N MET A 387 -2.95 7.66 3.34
CA MET A 387 -3.88 8.78 3.38
C MET A 387 -5.06 8.56 2.40
N LEU A 388 -4.80 8.02 1.22
CA LEU A 388 -5.79 7.77 0.17
C LEU A 388 -7.01 6.98 0.69
N VAL A 389 -6.82 5.99 1.56
CA VAL A 389 -7.92 5.20 2.13
C VAL A 389 -8.92 6.09 2.86
N SER A 390 -8.44 7.06 3.64
CA SER A 390 -9.32 8.02 4.32
C SER A 390 -10.05 8.95 3.34
N VAL A 391 -9.40 9.34 2.24
CA VAL A 391 -10.03 10.15 1.19
C VAL A 391 -11.15 9.37 0.50
N VAL A 392 -10.90 8.10 0.15
CA VAL A 392 -11.92 7.21 -0.41
C VAL A 392 -13.12 7.09 0.53
N LEU A 393 -12.89 6.77 1.81
CA LEU A 393 -13.97 6.68 2.80
C LEU A 393 -14.70 8.02 2.98
N GLY A 394 -13.99 9.15 2.93
CA GLY A 394 -14.57 10.49 2.97
C GLY A 394 -15.48 10.80 1.78
N VAL A 395 -15.06 10.46 0.57
CA VAL A 395 -15.88 10.56 -0.65
C VAL A 395 -17.15 9.73 -0.51
N ILE A 396 -17.02 8.47 -0.06
CA ILE A 396 -18.19 7.62 0.15
C ILE A 396 -19.12 8.21 1.22
N ASN A 397 -18.55 8.70 2.32
CA ASN A 397 -19.34 9.30 3.40
C ASN A 397 -20.15 10.52 2.92
N TRP A 398 -19.56 11.34 2.05
CA TRP A 398 -20.25 12.46 1.41
C TRP A 398 -21.31 11.99 0.39
N LEU A 399 -20.99 11.03 -0.47
CA LEU A 399 -21.91 10.51 -1.49
C LEU A 399 -23.20 9.92 -0.90
N ARG A 400 -23.18 9.47 0.36
CA ARG A 400 -24.38 9.03 1.10
C ARG A 400 -25.48 10.09 1.18
N THR A 401 -25.09 11.36 1.11
CA THR A 401 -26.01 12.51 1.15
C THR A 401 -26.52 12.95 -0.21
N GLN A 402 -26.01 12.34 -1.29
CA GLN A 402 -26.29 12.75 -2.65
C GLN A 402 -27.41 11.92 -3.28
N ARG A 403 -28.03 12.45 -4.34
CA ARG A 403 -29.09 11.75 -5.08
C ARG A 403 -28.51 10.64 -5.96
N LYS A 404 -29.28 9.58 -6.20
CA LYS A 404 -28.85 8.41 -7.00
C LYS A 404 -28.22 8.76 -8.36
N PRO A 405 -28.78 9.66 -9.19
CA PRO A 405 -28.17 9.99 -10.49
C PRO A 405 -26.77 10.58 -10.35
N PHE A 406 -26.54 11.41 -9.32
CA PHE A 406 -25.24 11.98 -9.04
C PHE A 406 -24.24 10.91 -8.62
N ILE A 407 -24.64 9.98 -7.76
CA ILE A 407 -23.78 8.87 -7.32
C ILE A 407 -23.34 8.02 -8.53
N ILE A 408 -24.27 7.72 -9.44
CA ILE A 408 -23.98 6.96 -10.67
C ILE A 408 -23.00 7.75 -11.56
N GLY A 409 -23.30 9.03 -11.82
CA GLY A 409 -22.44 9.89 -12.64
C GLY A 409 -21.04 10.05 -12.06
N TYR A 410 -20.92 10.25 -10.75
CA TYR A 410 -19.63 10.35 -10.07
C TYR A 410 -18.87 9.03 -10.10
N SER A 411 -19.54 7.90 -9.91
CA SER A 411 -18.90 6.58 -10.01
C SER A 411 -18.37 6.31 -11.42
N ALA A 412 -19.13 6.70 -12.44
CA ALA A 412 -18.68 6.64 -13.84
C ALA A 412 -17.49 7.57 -14.10
N PHE A 413 -17.48 8.76 -13.49
CA PHE A 413 -16.34 9.68 -13.57
C PHE A 413 -15.08 9.12 -12.90
N VAL A 414 -15.19 8.49 -11.72
CA VAL A 414 -14.06 7.79 -11.07
C VAL A 414 -13.51 6.70 -11.99
N PHE A 415 -14.38 5.89 -12.60
CA PHE A 415 -13.95 4.85 -13.53
C PHE A 415 -13.28 5.42 -14.79
N ALA A 416 -13.85 6.46 -15.39
CA ALA A 416 -13.27 7.14 -16.56
C ALA A 416 -11.91 7.77 -16.25
N ALA A 417 -11.77 8.39 -15.07
CA ALA A 417 -10.52 8.97 -14.60
C ALA A 417 -9.45 7.88 -14.37
N TRP A 418 -9.83 6.71 -13.86
CA TRP A 418 -8.93 5.56 -13.73
C TRP A 418 -8.47 5.05 -15.11
N LEU A 419 -9.38 4.89 -16.07
CA LEU A 419 -9.03 4.51 -17.45
C LEU A 419 -8.08 5.52 -18.12
N TRP A 420 -8.31 6.81 -17.89
CA TRP A 420 -7.44 7.87 -18.40
C TRP A 420 -6.04 7.85 -17.74
N ALA A 421 -5.99 7.69 -16.42
CA ALA A 421 -4.76 7.73 -15.63
C ALA A 421 -3.95 6.41 -15.70
N TYR A 422 -4.56 5.31 -16.14
CA TYR A 422 -3.93 4.01 -16.33
C TYR A 422 -3.82 3.65 -17.82
N PRO A 423 -2.94 4.32 -18.60
CA PRO A 423 -2.78 4.04 -20.01
C PRO A 423 -1.97 2.76 -20.19
N TYR A 424 -2.65 1.61 -20.10
CA TYR A 424 -2.24 0.40 -20.80
C TYR A 424 -3.30 -0.04 -21.79
N PRO A 425 -2.89 -0.59 -22.95
CA PRO A 425 -3.71 -0.66 -24.12
C PRO A 425 -4.34 -2.05 -24.22
N PHE A 426 -5.43 -2.30 -23.50
CA PHE A 426 -6.35 -3.34 -23.99
C PHE A 426 -6.86 -2.96 -25.41
N LEU A 427 -6.92 -1.66 -25.71
CA LEU A 427 -7.35 -1.15 -27.01
C LEU A 427 -6.23 -1.07 -28.05
N ILE A 428 -5.07 -0.46 -27.75
CA ILE A 428 -4.06 -0.15 -28.80
C ILE A 428 -3.32 -1.40 -29.29
N LEU A 429 -2.88 -2.32 -28.42
CA LEU A 429 -2.20 -3.54 -28.88
C LEU A 429 -3.10 -4.47 -29.70
N TYR A 430 -4.41 -4.46 -29.45
CA TYR A 430 -5.40 -5.26 -30.18
C TYR A 430 -5.89 -4.55 -31.46
N ILE A 431 -5.99 -3.22 -31.46
CA ILE A 431 -6.46 -2.42 -32.61
C ILE A 431 -5.35 -2.13 -33.62
N THR A 432 -4.10 -1.88 -33.20
CA THR A 432 -3.05 -1.43 -34.13
C THR A 432 -2.28 -2.58 -34.80
N GLY A 433 -2.60 -3.84 -34.50
CA GLY A 433 -1.93 -4.98 -35.12
C GLY A 433 -0.41 -4.99 -34.90
N ALA A 434 0.07 -4.34 -33.84
CA ALA A 434 1.48 -4.26 -33.47
C ALA A 434 1.96 -5.60 -32.87
N SER A 435 1.91 -6.65 -33.69
CA SER A 435 2.34 -8.02 -33.39
C SER A 435 3.86 -8.22 -33.38
N ARG A 436 4.66 -7.15 -33.59
CA ARG A 436 6.12 -7.26 -33.70
C ARG A 436 6.86 -7.34 -32.37
N TYR A 437 6.19 -7.02 -31.27
CA TYR A 437 6.69 -7.28 -29.92
C TYR A 437 5.67 -8.17 -29.21
N ALA A 438 5.61 -9.42 -29.66
CA ALA A 438 4.88 -10.45 -28.94
C ALA A 438 5.32 -10.39 -27.47
N LEU A 439 4.34 -10.23 -26.57
CA LEU A 439 4.52 -10.68 -25.18
C LEU A 439 5.18 -12.07 -25.27
N PRO A 440 6.24 -12.35 -24.48
CA PRO A 440 6.84 -13.68 -24.53
C PRO A 440 5.73 -14.72 -24.37
N PRO A 441 5.74 -15.79 -25.16
CA PRO A 441 4.67 -16.79 -25.12
C PRO A 441 4.45 -17.23 -23.66
N LEU A 442 3.20 -17.52 -23.32
CA LEU A 442 2.74 -17.99 -22.00
C LEU A 442 3.60 -19.12 -21.39
N ASN A 443 4.42 -19.77 -22.20
CA ASN A 443 5.45 -20.72 -21.80
C ASN A 443 6.50 -20.14 -20.82
N PHE A 444 6.60 -18.82 -20.64
CA PHE A 444 7.46 -18.21 -19.61
C PHE A 444 6.84 -18.18 -18.20
N LEU A 445 5.53 -18.42 -18.07
CA LEU A 445 4.81 -18.43 -16.78
C LEU A 445 4.91 -19.78 -16.05
N PHE A 446 5.27 -20.85 -16.76
CA PHE A 446 5.51 -22.18 -16.23
C PHE A 446 6.86 -22.65 -16.77
N GLY A 447 7.94 -22.29 -16.07
CA GLY A 447 9.28 -22.73 -16.46
C GLY A 447 9.38 -24.25 -16.53
N ALA A 448 10.03 -24.75 -17.58
CA ALA A 448 10.62 -26.08 -17.62
C ALA A 448 11.86 -26.13 -16.72
#